data_AF-A0A132TM74-F1
#
_entry.id   AF-A0A132TM74-F1
#
_cell.length_a   1.000
_cell.length_b   1.000
_cell.length_c   1.000
_cell.angle_alpha   90.00
_cell.angle_beta   90.00
_cell.angle_gamma   90.00
#
_symmetry.space_group_name_H-M   'P 1'
#
loop_
_entity.id
_entity.type
_entity.pdbx_description
1 polymer ?
#
loop_
_entity_poly.entity_id
_entity_poly.type
_entity_poly.pdbx_seq_one_letter_code
_entity_poly.pdbx_strand_id
1 'polypeptide(L)'
;MLFQMCYGPEIEVIYEELRAKPGMDTIELKTKFQFKEEGDITSLIECALTVLEDLQFIYKDKAQFYVSQNKAWTNKRVFQRLREISTSDAIHSDSLDHIFATIFEQLFVKPDRLFVSNIHNQVNSQLIKTVVGHEKINAWKRMMECWGLGRRVYSGFYALPQLSLMKSIIERSETWEGGLHLFCEKFIHPVIPCLTSEGKIYKAIIFSLMGLAEAGEIELSYVQDLPYKSYGPKNKLNWIKVEGRGDTNVSLS
;
A
#
# COMPACT_ATOMS: atom_id res chain seq x y z
N MET A 1 6.92 -9.33 -13.18
CA MET A 1 6.75 -10.30 -12.08
C MET A 1 7.16 -9.69 -10.75
N LEU A 2 6.16 -9.25 -10.00
CA LEU A 2 6.33 -8.75 -8.64
C LEU A 2 6.99 -9.83 -7.75
N PHE A 3 8.01 -9.42 -6.99
CA PHE A 3 8.41 -10.03 -5.71
C PHE A 3 9.29 -11.28 -5.75
N GLN A 4 10.48 -11.17 -6.34
CA GLN A 4 11.51 -12.20 -6.18
C GLN A 4 12.52 -11.93 -5.06
N MET A 5 13.16 -10.74 -4.94
CA MET A 5 14.17 -10.53 -3.87
C MET A 5 14.35 -9.11 -3.32
N CYS A 6 13.57 -8.11 -3.75
CA CYS A 6 13.79 -6.72 -3.33
C CYS A 6 13.12 -6.38 -2.00
N TYR A 7 13.76 -5.54 -1.20
CA TYR A 7 13.09 -4.87 -0.10
C TYR A 7 12.48 -3.55 -0.60
N GLY A 8 11.52 -3.02 0.17
CA GLY A 8 10.85 -1.78 -0.20
C GLY A 8 11.78 -0.56 -0.36
N PRO A 9 12.83 -0.39 0.47
CA PRO A 9 13.73 0.76 0.33
C PRO A 9 14.54 0.75 -0.97
N GLU A 10 14.99 -0.41 -1.45
CA GLU A 10 15.77 -0.47 -2.69
C GLU A 10 14.90 -0.11 -3.90
N ILE A 11 13.63 -0.50 -3.91
CA ILE A 11 12.67 -0.11 -4.96
C ILE A 11 12.51 1.41 -4.99
N GLU A 12 12.32 2.03 -3.82
CA GLU A 12 12.19 3.48 -3.70
C GLU A 12 13.46 4.20 -4.17
N VAL A 13 14.63 3.77 -3.70
CA VAL A 13 15.92 4.40 -4.05
C VAL A 13 16.22 4.27 -5.56
N ILE A 14 15.95 3.12 -6.17
CA ILE A 14 16.13 2.93 -7.62
C ILE A 14 15.16 3.82 -8.40
N TYR A 15 13.90 3.93 -7.96
CA TYR A 15 12.94 4.83 -8.60
C TYR A 15 13.37 6.30 -8.52
N GLU A 16 13.78 6.75 -7.33
CA GLU A 16 14.23 8.13 -7.11
C GLU A 16 15.47 8.46 -7.93
N GLU A 17 16.37 7.48 -8.12
CA GLU A 17 17.52 7.63 -9.00
C GLU A 17 17.11 7.75 -10.47
N LEU A 18 16.23 6.88 -10.96
CA LEU A 18 15.70 6.97 -12.32
C LEU A 18 14.92 8.27 -12.56
N ARG A 19 14.28 8.82 -11.51
CA ARG A 19 13.64 10.13 -11.59
C ARG A 19 14.64 11.26 -11.74
N ALA A 20 15.74 11.21 -10.98
CA ALA A 20 16.80 12.21 -11.04
C ALA A 20 17.64 12.11 -12.32
N LYS A 21 17.86 10.90 -12.83
CA LYS A 21 18.67 10.58 -14.00
C LYS A 21 17.97 9.52 -14.87
N PRO A 22 16.99 9.94 -15.69
CA PRO A 22 16.27 9.02 -16.57
C PRO A 22 17.17 8.49 -17.69
N GLY A 23 16.82 7.33 -18.24
CA GLY A 23 17.54 6.70 -19.35
C GLY A 23 18.70 5.79 -18.94
N MET A 24 18.77 5.38 -17.67
CA MET A 24 19.76 4.39 -17.22
C MET A 24 19.37 2.98 -17.65
N ASP A 25 20.34 2.15 -17.98
CA ASP A 25 20.17 0.72 -18.17
C ASP A 25 20.47 -0.11 -16.89
N THR A 26 20.26 -1.43 -16.96
CA THR A 26 20.49 -2.35 -15.83
C THR A 26 21.95 -2.35 -15.37
N ILE A 27 22.91 -2.22 -16.29
CA ILE A 27 24.36 -2.27 -16.00
C ILE A 27 24.78 -0.98 -15.28
N GLU A 28 24.28 0.18 -15.72
CA GLU A 28 24.52 1.47 -15.08
C GLU A 28 23.94 1.49 -13.66
N LEU A 29 22.70 1.01 -13.48
CA LEU A 29 22.08 0.91 -12.16
C LEU A 29 22.85 -0.04 -11.24
N LYS A 30 23.24 -1.22 -11.74
CA LYS A 30 24.08 -2.16 -10.98
C LYS A 30 25.38 -1.49 -10.54
N THR A 31 26.11 -0.89 -11.47
CA THR A 31 27.41 -0.23 -11.19
C THR A 31 27.26 0.85 -10.14
N LYS A 32 26.15 1.59 -10.18
CA LYS A 32 25.86 2.66 -9.22
C LYS A 32 25.53 2.15 -7.81
N PHE A 33 24.72 1.10 -7.69
CA PHE A 33 24.25 0.60 -6.39
C PHE A 33 25.15 -0.49 -5.79
N GLN A 34 26.09 -1.03 -6.56
CA GLN A 34 27.04 -2.02 -6.08
C GLN A 34 28.13 -1.35 -5.23
N PHE A 35 28.06 -1.58 -3.91
CA PHE A 35 29.00 -0.97 -2.96
C PHE A 35 30.38 -1.64 -2.94
N LYS A 36 30.48 -2.94 -3.25
CA LYS A 36 31.73 -3.70 -3.31
C LYS A 36 31.78 -4.54 -4.59
N GLU A 37 32.97 -4.80 -5.11
CA GLU A 37 33.15 -5.70 -6.26
C GLU A 37 32.74 -7.15 -5.93
N GLU A 38 32.80 -7.53 -4.65
CA GLU A 38 32.32 -8.82 -4.16
C GLU A 38 30.79 -8.85 -4.03
N GLY A 39 30.17 -9.83 -4.69
CA GLY A 39 28.72 -10.03 -4.72
C GLY A 39 28.07 -9.48 -5.99
N ASP A 40 27.01 -10.15 -6.46
CA ASP A 40 26.28 -9.75 -7.65
C ASP A 40 24.84 -9.33 -7.30
N ILE A 41 24.57 -8.03 -7.41
CA ILE A 41 23.24 -7.46 -7.15
C ILE A 41 22.34 -7.40 -8.38
N THR A 42 22.75 -7.97 -9.52
CA THR A 42 21.98 -7.92 -10.78
C THR A 42 20.53 -8.36 -10.57
N SER A 43 20.32 -9.48 -9.88
CA SER A 43 18.98 -9.99 -9.59
C SER A 43 18.12 -9.04 -8.74
N LEU A 44 18.73 -8.27 -7.84
CA LEU A 44 18.04 -7.26 -7.03
C LEU A 44 17.61 -6.07 -7.90
N ILE A 45 18.50 -5.57 -8.76
CA ILE A 45 18.17 -4.49 -9.69
C ILE A 45 17.05 -4.91 -10.63
N GLU A 46 17.17 -6.08 -11.25
CA GLU A 46 16.16 -6.62 -12.16
C GLU A 46 14.81 -6.81 -11.47
N CYS A 47 14.79 -7.34 -10.25
CA CYS A 47 13.57 -7.49 -9.49
C CYS A 47 12.93 -6.14 -9.12
N ALA A 48 13.73 -5.11 -8.80
CA ALA A 48 13.22 -3.80 -8.45
C ALA A 48 12.63 -3.08 -9.67
N LEU A 49 13.34 -3.13 -10.81
CA LEU A 49 12.86 -2.63 -12.09
C LEU A 49 11.55 -3.32 -12.50
N THR A 50 11.50 -4.64 -12.36
CA THR A 50 10.30 -5.43 -12.63
C THR A 50 9.12 -4.95 -11.77
N VAL A 51 9.34 -4.73 -10.46
CA VAL A 51 8.28 -4.21 -9.57
C VAL A 51 7.83 -2.81 -10.00
N LEU A 52 8.76 -1.94 -10.38
CA LEU A 52 8.44 -0.58 -10.83
C LEU A 52 7.70 -0.58 -12.17
N GLU A 53 8.03 -1.48 -13.09
CA GLU A 53 7.33 -1.68 -14.37
C GLU A 53 5.92 -2.23 -14.14
N ASP A 54 5.78 -3.29 -13.34
CA ASP A 54 4.48 -3.92 -13.03
C ASP A 54 3.53 -2.92 -12.34
N LEU A 55 4.06 -2.06 -11.46
CA LEU A 55 3.30 -0.96 -10.83
C LEU A 55 3.18 0.29 -11.71
N GLN A 56 3.70 0.26 -12.94
CA GLN A 56 3.64 1.36 -13.91
C GLN A 56 4.22 2.68 -13.38
N PHE A 57 5.29 2.60 -12.59
CA PHE A 57 6.10 3.75 -12.17
C PHE A 57 7.16 4.11 -13.21
N ILE A 58 7.64 3.12 -13.95
CA ILE A 58 8.62 3.27 -15.02
C ILE A 58 8.15 2.54 -16.27
N TYR A 59 8.78 2.84 -17.40
CA TYR A 59 8.68 2.09 -18.64
C TYR A 59 10.07 1.87 -19.24
N LYS A 60 10.20 0.81 -20.03
CA LYS A 60 11.43 0.46 -20.72
C LYS A 60 11.37 0.88 -22.18
N ASP A 61 12.36 1.63 -22.64
CA ASP A 61 12.61 1.89 -24.07
C ASP A 61 13.97 1.31 -24.44
N LYS A 62 13.96 0.30 -25.33
CA LYS A 62 15.12 -0.55 -25.64
C LYS A 62 15.73 -1.17 -24.38
N ALA A 63 16.92 -0.72 -23.97
CA ALA A 63 17.62 -1.20 -22.79
C ALA A 63 17.53 -0.23 -21.59
N GLN A 64 16.93 0.95 -21.80
CA GLN A 64 16.94 2.04 -20.84
C GLN A 64 15.57 2.19 -20.15
N PHE A 65 15.61 2.65 -18.91
CA PHE A 65 14.42 2.84 -18.07
C PHE A 65 14.12 4.32 -17.84
N TYR A 66 12.83 4.65 -17.87
CA TYR A 66 12.32 6.01 -17.78
C TYR A 66 11.15 6.07 -16.80
N VAL A 67 11.07 7.14 -16.00
CA VAL A 67 9.93 7.34 -15.10
C VAL A 67 8.68 7.76 -15.88
N SER A 68 7.56 7.08 -15.62
CA SER A 68 6.29 7.35 -16.30
C SER A 68 5.66 8.68 -15.87
N GLN A 69 5.93 9.11 -14.63
CA GLN A 69 5.55 10.44 -14.13
C GLN A 69 6.67 10.97 -13.23
N ASN A 70 7.10 12.20 -13.48
CA ASN A 70 8.08 12.89 -12.64
C ASN A 70 7.45 13.36 -11.32
N LYS A 71 7.22 12.44 -10.38
CA LYS A 71 6.67 12.71 -9.04
C LYS A 71 7.50 12.01 -7.97
N ALA A 72 7.41 12.50 -6.74
CA ALA A 72 8.01 11.84 -5.60
C ALA A 72 7.39 10.48 -5.30
N TRP A 73 8.24 9.54 -4.87
CA TRP A 73 7.80 8.29 -4.30
C TRP A 73 6.88 8.55 -3.11
N THR A 74 5.75 7.84 -3.08
CA THR A 74 4.85 7.85 -1.93
C THR A 74 4.22 6.47 -1.80
N ASN A 75 4.21 5.90 -0.59
CA ASN A 75 3.59 4.59 -0.34
C ASN A 75 2.09 4.60 -0.68
N LYS A 76 1.40 5.74 -0.50
CA LYS A 76 0.02 5.95 -0.98
C LYS A 76 -0.12 5.57 -2.45
N ARG A 77 0.78 6.04 -3.32
CA ARG A 77 0.71 5.79 -4.76
C ARG A 77 0.96 4.33 -5.10
N VAL A 78 1.83 3.65 -4.36
CA VAL A 78 2.01 2.20 -4.50
C VAL A 78 0.68 1.47 -4.28
N PHE A 79 -0.03 1.80 -3.20
CA PHE A 79 -1.33 1.18 -2.92
C PHE A 79 -2.42 1.58 -3.91
N GLN A 80 -2.42 2.81 -4.45
CA GLN A 80 -3.29 3.18 -5.56
C GLN A 80 -3.06 2.30 -6.79
N ARG A 81 -1.79 2.05 -7.17
CA ARG A 81 -1.45 1.16 -8.28
C ARG A 81 -1.86 -0.29 -8.02
N LEU A 82 -1.62 -0.79 -6.81
CA LEU A 82 -2.11 -2.11 -6.41
C LEU A 82 -3.64 -2.19 -6.44
N ARG A 83 -4.34 -1.11 -6.06
CA ARG A 83 -5.80 -1.04 -6.14
C ARG A 83 -6.27 -1.13 -7.58
N GLU A 84 -5.68 -0.33 -8.48
CA GLU A 84 -5.93 -0.36 -9.92
C GLU A 84 -5.75 -1.78 -10.49
N ILE A 85 -4.66 -2.47 -10.11
CA ILE A 85 -4.41 -3.87 -10.51
C ILE A 85 -5.50 -4.82 -9.99
N SER A 86 -5.92 -4.65 -8.72
CA SER A 86 -6.91 -5.52 -8.08
C SER A 86 -8.32 -5.38 -8.68
N THR A 87 -8.65 -4.21 -9.24
CA THR A 87 -9.98 -3.90 -9.80
C THR A 87 -10.00 -3.88 -11.34
N SER A 88 -8.86 -4.13 -11.99
CA SER A 88 -8.76 -4.09 -13.45
C SER A 88 -9.27 -5.39 -14.07
N ASP A 89 -10.30 -5.27 -14.91
CA ASP A 89 -10.81 -6.39 -15.73
C ASP A 89 -9.81 -6.83 -16.81
N ALA A 90 -8.82 -5.98 -17.14
CA ALA A 90 -7.81 -6.27 -18.14
C ALA A 90 -6.73 -7.26 -17.65
N ILE A 91 -6.59 -7.43 -16.33
CA ILE A 91 -5.59 -8.32 -15.73
C ILE A 91 -6.26 -9.63 -15.37
N HIS A 92 -5.74 -10.74 -15.90
CA HIS A 92 -6.26 -12.07 -15.57
C HIS A 92 -6.18 -12.32 -14.05
N SER A 93 -7.28 -12.82 -13.47
CA SER A 93 -7.40 -13.12 -12.03
C SER A 93 -6.34 -14.10 -11.53
N ASP A 94 -5.84 -14.97 -12.42
CA ASP A 94 -4.84 -15.99 -12.10
C ASP A 94 -3.39 -15.48 -12.21
N SER A 95 -3.19 -14.21 -12.63
CA SER A 95 -1.87 -13.58 -12.67
C SER A 95 -1.33 -13.35 -11.26
N LEU A 96 -0.01 -13.48 -11.10
CA LEU A 96 0.63 -13.25 -9.81
C LEU A 96 0.41 -11.81 -9.30
N ASP A 97 0.38 -10.83 -10.20
CA ASP A 97 0.22 -9.43 -9.82
C ASP A 97 -1.18 -9.18 -9.24
N HIS A 98 -2.22 -9.76 -9.86
CA HIS A 98 -3.58 -9.73 -9.31
C HIS A 98 -3.67 -10.47 -7.96
N ILE A 99 -3.08 -11.66 -7.87
CA ILE A 99 -3.05 -12.42 -6.61
C ILE A 99 -2.43 -11.57 -5.51
N PHE A 100 -1.24 -11.00 -5.72
CA PHE A 100 -0.58 -10.22 -4.69
C PHE A 100 -1.30 -8.93 -4.33
N ALA A 101 -1.90 -8.26 -5.30
CA ALA A 101 -2.71 -7.06 -5.08
C ALA A 101 -3.95 -7.36 -4.22
N THR A 102 -4.47 -8.59 -4.27
CA THR A 102 -5.71 -8.98 -3.58
C THR A 102 -5.51 -9.69 -2.23
N ILE A 103 -4.30 -10.18 -1.90
CA ILE A 103 -4.03 -10.88 -0.62
C ILE A 103 -4.58 -10.11 0.59
N PHE A 104 -4.30 -8.80 0.68
CA PHE A 104 -4.74 -7.97 1.80
C PHE A 104 -6.27 -7.95 1.91
N GLU A 105 -6.94 -7.73 0.78
CA GLU A 105 -8.40 -7.66 0.74
C GLU A 105 -9.04 -9.00 1.12
N GLN A 106 -8.61 -10.10 0.50
CA GLN A 106 -9.26 -11.40 0.66
C GLN A 106 -9.00 -12.04 2.02
N LEU A 107 -7.78 -11.91 2.56
CA LEU A 107 -7.40 -12.59 3.80
C LEU A 107 -7.65 -11.78 5.08
N PHE A 108 -7.70 -10.44 4.98
CA PHE A 108 -7.80 -9.56 6.14
C PHE A 108 -9.06 -8.71 6.10
N VAL A 109 -9.28 -7.95 5.03
CA VAL A 109 -10.35 -6.94 4.98
C VAL A 109 -11.72 -7.59 4.89
N LYS A 110 -11.96 -8.44 3.88
CA LYS A 110 -13.24 -9.12 3.69
C LYS A 110 -13.69 -9.92 4.91
N PRO A 111 -12.85 -10.77 5.53
CA PRO A 111 -13.22 -11.52 6.73
C PRO A 111 -13.04 -10.74 8.04
N ASP A 112 -12.67 -9.45 7.99
CA ASP A 112 -12.35 -8.60 9.14
C ASP A 112 -11.37 -9.28 10.13
N ARG A 113 -10.18 -9.67 9.66
CA ARG A 113 -9.12 -10.31 10.46
C ARG A 113 -7.90 -9.42 10.57
N LEU A 114 -7.42 -9.18 11.79
CA LEU A 114 -6.18 -8.42 12.01
C LEU A 114 -4.91 -9.23 11.79
N PHE A 115 -4.99 -10.57 11.95
CA PHE A 115 -3.81 -11.42 11.95
C PHE A 115 -4.07 -12.71 11.19
N VAL A 116 -3.10 -13.11 10.37
CA VAL A 116 -3.06 -14.42 9.71
C VAL A 116 -1.66 -15.00 9.87
N SER A 117 -1.56 -16.18 10.48
CA SER A 117 -0.29 -16.85 10.78
C SER A 117 0.35 -17.51 9.56
N ASN A 118 -0.44 -18.22 8.75
CA ASN A 118 0.06 -18.98 7.60
C ASN A 118 -0.53 -18.46 6.28
N ILE A 119 -0.07 -17.29 5.85
CA ILE A 119 -0.55 -16.64 4.62
C ILE A 119 -0.32 -17.53 3.41
N HIS A 120 0.82 -18.23 3.34
CA HIS A 120 1.13 -19.11 2.21
C HIS A 120 0.05 -20.19 2.01
N ASN A 121 -0.32 -20.90 3.08
CA ASN A 121 -1.36 -21.92 2.97
C ASN A 121 -2.73 -21.31 2.70
N GLN A 122 -3.05 -20.17 3.32
CA GLN A 122 -4.34 -19.49 3.10
C GLN A 122 -4.49 -19.03 1.65
N VAL A 123 -3.46 -18.40 1.08
CA VAL A 123 -3.43 -17.98 -0.33
C VAL A 123 -3.59 -19.20 -1.24
N ASN A 124 -2.72 -20.20 -1.11
CA ASN A 124 -2.76 -21.36 -2.01
C ASN A 124 -4.02 -22.22 -1.85
N SER A 125 -4.68 -22.23 -0.68
CA SER A 125 -5.96 -22.93 -0.51
C SER A 125 -7.13 -22.30 -1.26
N GLN A 126 -6.99 -21.03 -1.67
CA GLN A 126 -7.99 -20.27 -2.40
C GLN A 126 -7.69 -20.16 -3.90
N LEU A 127 -6.51 -20.62 -4.35
CA LEU A 127 -6.08 -20.54 -5.74
C LEU A 127 -6.29 -21.89 -6.45
N ILE A 128 -6.87 -21.84 -7.65
CA ILE A 128 -7.21 -23.05 -8.43
C ILE A 128 -6.09 -23.42 -9.41
N LYS A 129 -5.31 -22.44 -9.89
CA LYS A 129 -4.36 -22.66 -11.01
C LYS A 129 -2.91 -22.26 -10.72
N THR A 130 -2.69 -21.20 -9.94
CA THR A 130 -1.35 -20.64 -9.72
C THR A 130 -0.91 -20.89 -8.28
N VAL A 131 0.11 -21.72 -8.08
CA VAL A 131 0.71 -21.93 -6.76
C VAL A 131 1.74 -20.84 -6.48
N VAL A 132 1.60 -20.15 -5.35
CA VAL A 132 2.53 -19.12 -4.90
C VAL A 132 3.51 -19.72 -3.91
N GLY A 133 4.81 -19.69 -4.22
CA GLY A 133 5.85 -20.19 -3.32
C GLY A 133 6.05 -19.34 -2.05
N HIS A 134 6.62 -19.96 -1.01
CA HIS A 134 6.91 -19.31 0.27
C HIS A 134 7.76 -18.04 0.15
N GLU A 135 8.76 -18.03 -0.72
CA GLU A 135 9.65 -16.88 -0.94
C GLU A 135 8.87 -15.64 -1.40
N LYS A 136 7.93 -15.82 -2.33
CA LYS A 136 7.10 -14.73 -2.84
C LYS A 136 6.14 -14.19 -1.78
N ILE A 137 5.56 -15.05 -0.94
CA ILE A 137 4.75 -14.63 0.21
C ILE A 137 5.59 -13.87 1.24
N ASN A 138 6.82 -14.31 1.48
CA ASN A 138 7.75 -13.62 2.37
C ASN A 138 8.23 -12.29 1.79
N ALA A 139 8.41 -12.19 0.48
CA ALA A 139 8.66 -10.93 -0.21
C ALA A 139 7.46 -10.01 -0.04
N TRP A 140 6.24 -10.45 -0.38
CA TRP A 140 4.98 -9.72 -0.18
C TRP A 140 4.89 -9.13 1.24
N LYS A 141 5.07 -9.96 2.27
CA LYS A 141 5.04 -9.50 3.68
C LYS A 141 6.06 -8.40 3.96
N ARG A 142 7.27 -8.48 3.40
CA ARG A 142 8.34 -7.49 3.58
C ARG A 142 7.96 -6.14 2.97
N MET A 143 7.40 -6.13 1.76
CA MET A 143 7.04 -4.87 1.12
C MET A 143 5.78 -4.27 1.73
N MET A 144 4.78 -5.07 2.09
CA MET A 144 3.61 -4.57 2.80
C MET A 144 3.99 -3.96 4.15
N GLU A 145 4.95 -4.54 4.87
CA GLU A 145 5.51 -3.95 6.09
C GLU A 145 6.25 -2.64 5.79
N CYS A 146 7.13 -2.63 4.78
CA CYS A 146 7.90 -1.45 4.39
C CYS A 146 7.01 -0.27 3.96
N TRP A 147 5.95 -0.54 3.19
CA TRP A 147 5.02 0.47 2.74
C TRP A 147 3.98 0.86 3.79
N GLY A 148 4.01 0.19 4.95
CA GLY A 148 3.22 0.58 6.13
C GLY A 148 1.82 -0.03 6.19
N LEU A 149 1.50 -1.09 5.45
CA LEU A 149 0.19 -1.75 5.50
C LEU A 149 0.01 -2.64 6.74
N GLY A 150 1.09 -3.00 7.41
CA GLY A 150 1.08 -3.88 8.56
C GLY A 150 2.47 -4.18 9.09
N ARG A 151 2.57 -5.27 9.85
CA ARG A 151 3.84 -5.76 10.43
C ARG A 151 3.95 -7.27 10.33
N ARG A 152 5.17 -7.76 10.14
CA ARG A 152 5.47 -9.19 10.25
C ARG A 152 5.52 -9.56 11.73
N VAL A 153 4.81 -10.61 12.10
CA VAL A 153 4.77 -11.12 13.49
C VAL A 153 4.88 -12.63 13.45
N TYR A 154 5.99 -13.17 13.95
CA TYR A 154 6.36 -14.59 13.81
C TYR A 154 6.31 -15.04 12.33
N SER A 155 5.62 -16.14 12.03
CA SER A 155 5.38 -16.61 10.66
C SER A 155 4.30 -15.82 9.90
N GLY A 156 3.50 -15.04 10.62
CA GLY A 156 2.31 -14.37 10.12
C GLY A 156 2.48 -12.91 9.74
N PHE A 157 1.35 -12.23 9.58
CA PHE A 157 1.26 -10.81 9.29
C PHE A 157 0.09 -10.20 10.07
N TYR A 158 0.37 -9.07 10.71
CA TYR A 158 -0.58 -8.25 11.43
C TYR A 158 -0.95 -7.04 10.57
N ALA A 159 -2.16 -7.06 10.01
CA ALA A 159 -2.70 -6.12 9.03
C ALA A 159 -3.27 -4.87 9.69
N LEU A 160 -2.40 -4.12 10.38
CA LEU A 160 -2.70 -2.81 10.95
C LEU A 160 -1.90 -1.72 10.23
N PRO A 161 -2.55 -0.91 9.37
CA PRO A 161 -1.88 0.17 8.67
C PRO A 161 -1.22 1.15 9.64
N GLN A 162 0.03 1.49 9.35
CA GLN A 162 0.83 2.41 10.14
C GLN A 162 0.29 3.83 10.01
N LEU A 163 0.46 4.63 11.07
CA LEU A 163 -0.03 6.01 11.11
C LEU A 163 0.56 6.87 9.99
N SER A 164 1.82 6.65 9.60
CA SER A 164 2.47 7.37 8.49
C SER A 164 1.76 7.12 7.15
N LEU A 165 1.41 5.86 6.84
CA LEU A 165 0.64 5.53 5.65
C LEU A 165 -0.74 6.17 5.71
N MET A 166 -1.46 6.00 6.82
CA MET A 166 -2.80 6.56 6.97
C MET A 166 -2.81 8.07 6.86
N LYS A 167 -1.83 8.74 7.49
CA LYS A 167 -1.61 10.18 7.38
C LYS A 167 -1.43 10.59 5.92
N SER A 168 -0.55 9.92 5.17
CA SER A 168 -0.36 10.20 3.73
C SER A 168 -1.64 10.02 2.90
N ILE A 169 -2.50 9.07 3.28
CA ILE A 169 -3.80 8.84 2.62
C ILE A 169 -4.71 10.04 2.86
N ILE A 170 -4.83 10.49 4.13
CA ILE A 170 -5.74 11.57 4.54
C ILE A 170 -5.23 12.99 4.23
N GLU A 171 -3.92 13.22 4.14
CA GLU A 171 -3.30 14.55 3.96
C GLU A 171 -3.66 15.23 2.63
N ARG A 172 -4.16 14.48 1.64
CA ARG A 172 -4.65 15.02 0.36
C ARG A 172 -6.17 14.99 0.23
N SER A 173 -6.89 14.69 1.31
CA SER A 173 -8.34 14.85 1.33
C SER A 173 -8.61 16.35 1.39
N GLU A 174 -9.56 16.83 0.60
CA GLU A 174 -10.21 18.11 0.89
C GLU A 174 -10.69 18.09 2.35
N THR A 175 -10.80 19.27 2.98
CA THR A 175 -11.44 19.40 4.30
C THR A 175 -12.72 18.57 4.32
N TRP A 176 -12.81 17.63 5.26
CA TRP A 176 -13.97 16.75 5.38
C TRP A 176 -14.56 16.86 6.76
N GLU A 177 -15.87 16.99 6.81
CA GLU A 177 -16.65 16.83 8.03
C GLU A 177 -17.90 16.03 7.67
N GLY A 178 -18.07 14.87 8.30
CA GLY A 178 -19.16 13.98 7.89
C GLY A 178 -19.12 12.58 8.47
N GLY A 179 -20.00 11.72 7.95
CA GLY A 179 -20.10 10.33 8.34
C GLY A 179 -18.79 9.55 8.11
N LEU A 180 -18.30 8.89 9.16
CA LEU A 180 -17.05 8.12 9.15
C LEU A 180 -17.06 7.03 8.07
N HIS A 181 -18.20 6.38 7.84
CA HIS A 181 -18.33 5.36 6.81
C HIS A 181 -18.04 5.91 5.41
N LEU A 182 -18.69 7.03 5.06
CA LEU A 182 -18.57 7.69 3.77
C LEU A 182 -17.16 8.20 3.54
N PHE A 183 -16.50 8.71 4.60
CA PHE A 183 -15.11 9.11 4.52
C PHE A 183 -14.20 7.94 4.13
N CYS A 184 -14.33 6.81 4.82
CA CYS A 184 -13.54 5.61 4.52
C CYS A 184 -13.78 5.12 3.09
N GLU A 185 -15.05 5.09 2.66
CA GLU A 185 -15.41 4.67 1.29
C GLU A 185 -14.84 5.59 0.21
N LYS A 186 -14.85 6.91 0.43
CA LYS A 186 -14.40 7.89 -0.58
C LYS A 186 -12.89 8.12 -0.61
N PHE A 187 -12.23 8.11 0.53
CA PHE A 187 -10.82 8.55 0.63
C PHE A 187 -9.84 7.43 0.93
N ILE A 188 -10.25 6.42 1.70
CA ILE A 188 -9.37 5.32 2.11
C ILE A 188 -9.50 4.13 1.15
N HIS A 189 -10.73 3.69 0.87
CA HIS A 189 -11.03 2.53 0.04
C HIS A 189 -10.38 2.55 -1.36
N PRO A 190 -10.30 3.72 -2.05
CA PRO A 190 -9.65 3.80 -3.35
C PRO A 190 -8.12 3.66 -3.29
N VAL A 191 -7.52 3.74 -2.11
CA VAL A 191 -6.08 3.53 -1.91
C VAL A 191 -5.82 2.14 -1.34
N ILE A 192 -6.43 1.82 -0.21
CA ILE A 192 -6.32 0.52 0.45
C ILE A 192 -7.73 -0.05 0.69
N PRO A 193 -7.99 -1.33 0.37
CA PRO A 193 -9.28 -1.93 0.63
C PRO A 193 -9.66 -1.82 2.11
N CYS A 194 -10.83 -1.24 2.40
CA CYS A 194 -11.30 -1.03 3.77
C CYS A 194 -12.74 -1.49 4.04
N LEU A 195 -13.42 -2.09 3.05
CA LEU A 195 -14.80 -2.57 3.19
C LEU A 195 -14.81 -4.08 3.35
N THR A 196 -15.42 -4.57 4.42
CA THR A 196 -15.60 -6.00 4.67
C THR A 196 -16.69 -6.58 3.76
N SER A 197 -16.82 -7.90 3.70
CA SER A 197 -17.91 -8.55 2.94
C SER A 197 -19.32 -8.15 3.41
N GLU A 198 -19.45 -7.64 4.65
CA GLU A 198 -20.72 -7.15 5.21
C GLU A 198 -20.95 -5.65 4.95
N GLY A 199 -20.09 -4.99 4.17
CA GLY A 199 -20.13 -3.54 3.97
C GLY A 199 -19.90 -2.76 5.28
N LYS A 200 -19.05 -3.28 6.17
CA LYS A 200 -18.55 -2.56 7.35
C LYS A 200 -17.14 -2.05 7.06
N ILE A 201 -16.67 -1.08 7.85
CA ILE A 201 -15.27 -0.66 7.78
C ILE A 201 -14.41 -1.70 8.50
N TYR A 202 -13.33 -2.14 7.84
CA TYR A 202 -12.34 -3.04 8.40
C TYR A 202 -11.76 -2.48 9.70
N LYS A 203 -11.75 -3.28 10.78
CA LYS A 203 -11.45 -2.77 12.13
C LYS A 203 -10.05 -2.17 12.26
N ALA A 204 -9.07 -2.63 11.48
CA ALA A 204 -7.73 -2.06 11.53
C ALA A 204 -7.71 -0.61 11.07
N ILE A 205 -8.53 -0.26 10.09
CA ILE A 205 -8.67 1.13 9.62
C ILE A 205 -9.24 1.99 10.74
N ILE A 206 -10.25 1.48 11.47
CA ILE A 206 -10.79 2.18 12.64
C ILE A 206 -9.71 2.39 13.70
N PHE A 207 -8.90 1.38 14.00
CA PHE A 207 -7.81 1.53 14.98
C PHE A 207 -6.73 2.49 14.52
N SER A 208 -6.35 2.49 13.25
CA SER A 208 -5.38 3.46 12.74
C SER A 208 -5.94 4.89 12.75
N LEU A 209 -7.24 5.08 12.46
CA LEU A 209 -7.90 6.38 12.59
C LEU A 209 -7.98 6.83 14.06
N MET A 210 -8.27 5.93 14.99
CA MET A 210 -8.21 6.25 16.42
C MET A 210 -6.81 6.72 16.83
N GLY A 211 -5.76 6.06 16.35
CA GLY A 211 -4.38 6.50 16.61
C GLY A 211 -4.05 7.87 15.99
N LEU A 212 -4.62 8.20 14.81
CA LEU A 212 -4.49 9.54 14.24
C LEU A 212 -5.25 10.59 15.06
N ALA A 213 -6.42 10.25 15.61
CA ALA A 213 -7.18 11.13 16.48
C ALA A 213 -6.45 11.41 17.80
N GLU A 214 -5.84 10.38 18.39
CA GLU A 214 -4.99 10.52 19.58
C GLU A 214 -3.76 11.40 19.30
N ALA A 215 -3.23 11.37 18.08
CA ALA A 215 -2.13 12.24 17.63
C ALA A 215 -2.58 13.68 17.27
N GLY A 216 -3.88 13.99 17.35
CA GLY A 216 -4.43 15.31 17.00
C GLY A 216 -4.44 15.61 15.50
N GLU A 217 -4.34 14.58 14.64
CA GLU A 217 -4.34 14.74 13.18
C GLU A 217 -5.76 14.79 12.60
N ILE A 218 -6.73 14.21 13.30
CA ILE A 218 -8.16 14.22 12.96
C ILE A 218 -9.00 14.28 14.23
N GLU A 219 -10.29 14.57 14.11
CA GLU A 219 -11.25 14.41 15.20
C GLU A 219 -12.22 13.27 14.88
N LEU A 220 -12.42 12.38 15.84
CA LEU A 220 -13.45 11.33 15.77
C LEU A 220 -14.46 11.54 16.87
N SER A 221 -15.75 11.51 16.52
CA SER A 221 -16.81 11.79 17.48
C SER A 221 -18.06 10.95 17.22
N TYR A 222 -19.03 11.11 18.12
CA TYR A 222 -20.37 10.57 18.00
C TYR A 222 -21.35 11.71 17.77
N VAL A 223 -22.18 11.59 16.74
CA VAL A 223 -23.31 12.47 16.50
C VAL A 223 -24.58 11.64 16.54
N GLN A 224 -25.51 12.03 17.41
CA GLN A 224 -26.79 11.35 17.59
C GLN A 224 -27.73 11.61 16.40
N ASP A 225 -28.70 10.72 16.18
CA ASP A 225 -29.80 10.87 15.22
C ASP A 225 -29.40 10.93 13.73
N LEU A 226 -28.16 10.55 13.40
CA LEU A 226 -27.73 10.36 12.01
C LEU A 226 -27.89 8.90 11.56
N PRO A 227 -28.20 8.66 10.27
CA PRO A 227 -28.38 7.31 9.73
C PRO A 227 -27.06 6.53 9.55
N TYR A 228 -25.96 6.98 10.17
CA TYR A 228 -24.63 6.39 9.98
C TYR A 228 -24.32 5.30 11.00
N LYS A 229 -23.76 4.19 10.50
CA LYS A 229 -23.23 3.12 11.33
C LYS A 229 -22.14 3.66 12.27
N SER A 230 -22.12 3.14 13.50
CA SER A 230 -21.10 3.48 14.49
C SER A 230 -20.02 2.40 14.57
N TYR A 231 -18.80 2.80 14.91
CA TYR A 231 -17.58 2.00 14.90
C TYR A 231 -16.78 2.14 16.21
N GLY A 232 -15.73 1.32 16.33
CA GLY A 232 -14.79 1.30 17.44
C GLY A 232 -15.23 0.41 18.62
N PRO A 233 -14.40 0.25 19.66
CA PRO A 233 -14.62 -0.70 20.75
C PRO A 233 -15.94 -0.53 21.52
N LYS A 234 -16.53 0.67 21.48
CA LYS A 234 -17.80 1.01 22.16
C LYS A 234 -18.91 1.44 21.20
N ASN A 235 -18.72 1.31 19.88
CA ASN A 235 -19.64 1.83 18.85
C ASN A 235 -19.99 3.31 19.06
N LYS A 236 -18.99 4.14 19.35
CA LYS A 236 -19.14 5.57 19.64
C LYS A 236 -18.50 6.47 18.57
N LEU A 237 -18.17 5.92 17.41
CA LEU A 237 -17.52 6.66 16.34
C LEU A 237 -18.36 6.55 15.08
N ASN A 238 -19.10 7.60 14.73
CA ASN A 238 -19.85 7.65 13.48
C ASN A 238 -19.55 8.93 12.68
N TRP A 239 -18.76 9.84 13.22
CA TRP A 239 -18.39 11.12 12.63
C TRP A 239 -16.88 11.32 12.61
N ILE A 240 -16.38 11.97 11.56
CA ILE A 240 -14.98 12.33 11.40
C ILE A 240 -14.87 13.76 10.87
N LYS A 241 -13.95 14.52 11.45
CA LYS A 241 -13.52 15.82 10.94
C LYS A 241 -12.02 15.75 10.62
N VAL A 242 -11.67 16.15 9.41
CA VAL A 242 -10.30 16.25 8.90
C VAL A 242 -10.09 17.68 8.44
N GLU A 243 -9.22 18.40 9.13
CA GLU A 243 -8.85 19.75 8.74
C GLU A 243 -7.82 19.66 7.60
N GLY A 244 -8.15 20.24 6.46
CA GLY A 244 -7.22 20.35 5.35
C GLY A 244 -6.06 21.23 5.79
N ARG A 245 -4.86 20.66 5.87
CA ARG A 245 -3.64 21.46 5.94
C ARG A 245 -3.46 22.10 4.56
N GLY A 246 -4.05 23.28 4.38
CA GLY A 246 -3.67 24.13 3.26
C GLY A 246 -2.16 24.30 3.32
N ASP A 247 -1.47 24.15 2.19
CA ASP A 247 -0.07 24.51 2.07
C ASP A 247 0.06 25.99 2.44
N THR A 248 0.28 26.28 3.71
CA THR A 248 0.79 27.56 4.18
C THR A 248 2.27 27.62 3.85
N ASN A 249 2.59 27.52 2.55
CA ASN A 249 3.65 28.36 1.99
C ASN A 249 3.09 29.77 1.91
N VAL A 250 2.91 30.35 3.11
CA VAL A 250 2.92 31.78 3.31
C VAL A 250 4.29 32.20 2.82
N SER A 251 4.27 32.80 1.65
CA SER A 251 5.16 33.88 1.23
C SER A 251 5.69 34.61 2.47
N LEU A 252 6.89 34.25 2.91
CA LEU A 252 7.67 35.02 3.86
C LEU A 252 9.02 35.29 3.20
N SER A 253 9.14 36.57 2.82
CA SER A 253 10.31 37.37 2.43
C SER A 253 11.11 36.93 1.21
#